data_AF-A0A7Z9W786-F1
#
_entry.id   AF-A0A7Z9W786-F1
#
_cell.length_a   1.000
_cell.length_b   1.000
_cell.length_c   1.000
_cell.angle_alpha   90.00
_cell.angle_beta   90.00
_cell.angle_gamma   90.00
#
_symmetry.space_group_name_H-M   'P 1'
#
loop_
_entity.id
_entity.type
_entity.pdbx_description
1 polymer ?
#
loop_
_entity_poly.entity_id
_entity_poly.type
_entity_poly.pdbx_seq_one_letter_code
_entity_poly.pdbx_strand_id
1 'polypeptide(L)'
;MVNKDSLAILKRDIAFEIIRRGGPENIIVMDHPKKKYVGKTLRELAGEMKKDPVEVAIQLALQGDKDRRGGGRLRGFSMSEVDVETYAAQPWVMTASDGGLALPEDGFVHARFYGTFPRKIKKYAMEKGVLSVEDAVRSMTSLPAMVLGLKDRGLVREGNVADLVIMDLEKIRDTATFFEPHQYPEGMEYVLVSGKFVIDKGNPTGALPGRIITTWRER
;
A
#
# COMPACT_ATOMS: atom_id res chain seq x y z
N MET A 1 -10.60 6.53 -36.36
CA MET A 1 -10.97 7.92 -36.00
C MET A 1 -11.55 7.90 -34.61
N VAL A 2 -10.97 8.63 -33.65
CA VAL A 2 -11.59 8.80 -32.32
C VAL A 2 -12.76 9.76 -32.49
N ASN A 3 -13.96 9.37 -32.08
CA ASN A 3 -15.13 10.26 -32.08
C ASN A 3 -14.81 11.50 -31.23
N LYS A 4 -15.07 12.71 -31.74
CA LYS A 4 -14.82 13.98 -31.02
C LYS A 4 -15.48 13.99 -29.64
N ASP A 5 -16.65 13.37 -29.51
CA ASP A 5 -17.36 13.23 -28.25
C ASP A 5 -16.59 12.38 -27.24
N SER A 6 -15.95 11.30 -27.70
CA SER A 6 -15.12 10.43 -26.86
C SER A 6 -13.86 11.14 -26.35
N LEU A 7 -13.23 12.00 -27.15
CA LEU A 7 -12.07 12.78 -26.71
C LEU A 7 -12.46 13.84 -25.67
N ALA A 8 -13.61 14.48 -25.85
CA ALA A 8 -14.12 15.45 -24.89
C ALA A 8 -14.44 14.80 -23.53
N ILE A 9 -15.10 13.63 -23.54
CA ILE A 9 -15.36 12.84 -22.33
C ILE A 9 -14.05 12.44 -21.65
N LEU A 10 -13.09 11.90 -22.40
CA LEU A 10 -11.79 11.52 -21.86
C LEU A 10 -11.07 12.70 -21.19
N LYS A 11 -11.01 13.86 -21.85
CA LYS A 11 -10.38 15.06 -21.27
C LYS A 11 -11.08 15.50 -19.99
N ARG A 12 -12.42 15.46 -19.95
CA ARG A 12 -13.20 15.78 -18.76
C ARG A 12 -12.90 14.82 -17.60
N ASP A 13 -12.87 13.52 -17.86
CA ASP A 13 -12.65 12.51 -16.84
C ASP A 13 -11.21 12.57 -16.30
N ILE A 14 -10.22 12.82 -17.17
CA ILE A 14 -8.84 13.08 -16.74
C ILE A 14 -8.76 14.35 -15.87
N ALA A 15 -9.43 15.44 -16.25
CA ALA A 15 -9.46 16.65 -15.46
C ALA A 15 -10.05 16.41 -14.07
N PHE A 16 -11.17 15.67 -13.99
CA PHE A 16 -11.77 15.26 -12.72
C PHE A 16 -10.80 14.45 -11.87
N GLU A 17 -10.13 13.46 -12.45
CA GLU A 17 -9.15 12.62 -11.75
C GLU A 17 -7.92 13.39 -11.28
N ILE A 18 -7.52 14.45 -11.98
CA ILE A 18 -6.46 15.37 -11.53
C ILE A 18 -6.93 16.15 -10.29
N ILE A 19 -8.13 16.72 -10.34
CA ILE A 19 -8.71 17.48 -9.22
C ILE A 19 -8.91 16.58 -7.99
N ARG A 20 -9.47 15.39 -8.18
CA ARG A 20 -9.71 14.40 -7.12
C ARG A 20 -8.42 13.99 -6.40
N ARG A 21 -7.27 14.03 -7.09
CA ARG A 21 -5.95 13.75 -6.50
C ARG A 21 -5.28 14.99 -5.86
N GLY A 22 -6.03 16.07 -5.65
CA GLY A 22 -5.52 17.31 -5.06
C GLY A 22 -4.79 18.20 -6.04
N GLY A 23 -5.02 18.06 -7.35
CA GLY A 23 -4.39 18.89 -8.37
C GLY A 23 -3.10 18.31 -8.97
N PRO A 24 -2.60 18.87 -10.08
CA PRO A 24 -1.48 18.33 -10.85
C PRO A 24 -0.13 18.42 -10.11
N GLU A 25 0.01 19.32 -9.14
CA GLU A 25 1.16 19.41 -8.23
C GLU A 25 1.31 18.20 -7.32
N ASN A 26 0.21 17.48 -7.03
CA ASN A 26 0.22 16.31 -6.16
C ASN A 26 0.35 14.99 -6.92
N ILE A 27 0.52 15.02 -8.24
CA ILE A 27 0.63 13.83 -9.08
C ILE A 27 2.05 13.72 -9.60
N ILE A 28 2.81 12.74 -9.09
CA ILE A 28 4.23 12.52 -9.42
C ILE A 28 4.36 11.34 -10.38
N VAL A 29 5.23 11.48 -11.39
CA VAL A 29 5.62 10.36 -12.26
C VAL A 29 6.62 9.46 -11.53
N MET A 30 6.20 8.23 -11.21
CA MET A 30 7.02 7.24 -10.51
C MET A 30 7.83 6.39 -11.47
N ASP A 31 7.29 6.08 -12.66
CA ASP A 31 8.03 5.36 -13.69
C ASP A 31 7.50 5.67 -15.10
N HIS A 32 8.42 5.84 -16.04
CA HIS A 32 8.15 6.16 -17.42
C HIS A 32 9.41 5.84 -18.28
N PRO A 33 9.28 5.40 -19.55
CA PRO A 33 10.44 5.14 -20.42
C PRO A 33 11.38 6.35 -20.57
N LYS A 34 10.81 7.55 -20.66
CA LYS A 34 11.57 8.80 -20.57
C LYS A 34 11.93 9.13 -19.13
N LYS A 35 13.11 8.65 -18.68
CA LYS A 35 13.59 8.79 -17.30
C LYS A 35 13.65 10.24 -16.79
N LYS A 36 13.84 11.22 -17.66
CA LYS A 36 13.77 12.66 -17.30
C LYS A 36 12.42 13.14 -16.76
N TYR A 37 11.34 12.36 -16.92
CA TYR A 37 10.03 12.68 -16.36
C TYR A 37 9.85 12.12 -14.94
N VAL A 38 10.62 11.09 -14.56
CA VAL A 38 10.48 10.45 -13.25
C VAL A 38 10.88 11.43 -12.15
N GLY A 39 10.09 11.45 -11.07
CA GLY A 39 10.26 12.37 -9.94
C GLY A 39 9.60 13.74 -10.13
N LYS A 40 9.18 14.10 -11.36
CA LYS A 40 8.48 15.36 -11.63
C LYS A 40 6.98 15.22 -11.38
N THR A 41 6.38 16.30 -10.93
CA THR A 41 4.94 16.48 -10.85
C THR A 41 4.34 16.72 -12.24
N LEU A 42 3.04 16.45 -12.38
CA LEU A 42 2.29 16.79 -13.59
C LEU A 42 2.30 18.31 -13.84
N ARG A 43 2.31 19.12 -12.77
CA ARG A 43 2.43 20.59 -12.84
C ARG A 43 3.75 21.04 -13.45
N GLU A 44 4.88 20.49 -13.00
CA GLU A 44 6.21 20.84 -13.52
C GLU A 44 6.31 20.47 -15.00
N LEU A 45 5.86 19.28 -15.38
CA LEU A 45 5.84 18.84 -16.78
C LEU A 45 4.94 19.72 -17.65
N ALA A 46 3.79 20.17 -17.14
CA ALA A 46 2.92 21.12 -17.82
C ALA A 46 3.60 22.47 -18.08
N GLY A 47 4.34 22.99 -17.09
CA GLY A 47 5.16 24.19 -17.26
C GLY A 47 6.25 24.03 -18.31
N GLU A 48 7.02 22.94 -18.24
CA GLU A 48 8.11 22.65 -19.19
C GLU A 48 7.61 22.48 -20.63
N MET A 49 6.46 21.82 -20.80
CA MET A 49 5.88 21.54 -22.11
C MET A 49 5.00 22.69 -22.62
N LYS A 50 4.70 23.69 -21.79
CA LYS A 50 3.74 24.77 -22.07
C LYS A 50 2.37 24.21 -22.52
N LYS A 51 1.89 23.20 -21.79
CA LYS A 51 0.63 22.49 -22.08
C LYS A 51 -0.27 22.42 -20.86
N ASP A 52 -1.55 22.19 -21.10
CA ASP A 52 -2.49 21.90 -20.02
C ASP A 52 -2.16 20.54 -19.36
N PRO A 53 -2.28 20.39 -18.02
CA PRO A 53 -2.01 19.13 -17.33
C PRO A 53 -2.77 17.91 -17.87
N VAL A 54 -3.99 18.09 -18.38
CA VAL A 54 -4.77 17.02 -19.03
C VAL A 54 -4.05 16.55 -20.30
N GLU A 55 -3.54 17.48 -21.10
CA GLU A 55 -2.81 17.14 -22.32
C GLU A 55 -1.47 16.48 -22.02
N VAL A 56 -0.79 16.90 -20.95
CA VAL A 56 0.42 16.23 -20.47
C VAL A 56 0.12 14.81 -20.01
N ALA A 57 -0.95 14.59 -19.24
CA ALA A 57 -1.35 13.26 -18.80
C ALA A 57 -1.64 12.32 -19.99
N ILE A 58 -2.36 12.81 -21.01
CA ILE A 58 -2.58 12.07 -22.25
C ILE A 58 -1.26 11.79 -22.96
N GLN A 59 -0.37 12.78 -23.04
CA GLN A 59 0.92 12.63 -23.71
C GLN A 59 1.84 11.63 -22.99
N LEU A 60 1.86 11.62 -21.66
CA LEU A 60 2.59 10.62 -20.88
C LEU A 60 2.07 9.21 -21.16
N ALA A 61 0.76 9.05 -21.29
CA ALA A 61 0.19 7.76 -21.66
C ALA A 61 0.56 7.33 -23.09
N LEU A 62 0.49 8.24 -24.06
CA LEU A 62 0.80 7.94 -25.47
C LEU A 62 2.30 7.71 -25.73
N GLN A 63 3.18 8.37 -24.96
CA GLN A 63 4.65 8.27 -25.09
C GLN A 63 5.27 7.28 -24.10
N GLY A 64 4.42 6.56 -23.37
CA GLY A 64 4.81 5.63 -22.35
C GLY A 64 5.11 4.23 -22.88
N ASP A 65 5.23 3.32 -21.93
CA ASP A 65 5.39 1.89 -22.16
C ASP A 65 4.12 1.31 -22.78
N LYS A 66 4.23 0.71 -23.97
CA LYS A 66 3.09 0.18 -24.73
C LYS A 66 2.46 -1.04 -24.08
N ASP A 67 3.25 -1.79 -23.30
CA ASP A 67 2.79 -3.00 -22.61
C ASP A 67 2.16 -2.64 -21.24
N ARG A 68 2.18 -1.35 -20.88
CA ARG A 68 1.61 -0.83 -19.64
C ARG A 68 0.34 -0.05 -19.92
N ARG A 69 -0.75 -0.43 -19.26
CA ARG A 69 -1.97 0.38 -19.24
C ARG A 69 -1.66 1.79 -18.73
N GLY A 70 -1.97 2.79 -19.56
CA GLY A 70 -1.73 4.20 -19.26
C GLY A 70 -0.30 4.68 -19.48
N GLY A 71 0.61 3.86 -20.03
CA GLY A 71 1.96 4.25 -20.49
C GLY A 71 2.99 4.60 -19.40
N GLY A 72 2.55 5.10 -18.25
CA GLY A 72 3.41 5.45 -17.12
C GLY A 72 2.78 5.08 -15.78
N ARG A 73 3.58 5.06 -14.73
CA ARG A 73 3.08 4.97 -13.35
C ARG A 73 3.10 6.36 -12.74
N LEU A 74 1.92 6.86 -12.38
CA LEU A 74 1.75 8.12 -11.66
C LEU A 74 1.23 7.82 -10.26
N ARG A 75 1.61 8.64 -9.28
CA ARG A 75 1.15 8.54 -7.89
C ARG A 75 0.56 9.87 -7.44
N GLY A 76 -0.67 9.83 -6.97
CA GLY A 76 -1.32 10.97 -6.32
C GLY A 76 -1.01 11.00 -4.83
N PHE A 77 -0.57 12.15 -4.34
CA PHE A 77 -0.38 12.47 -2.93
C PHE A 77 -1.55 13.34 -2.48
N SER A 78 -2.71 12.70 -2.34
CA SER A 78 -4.00 13.40 -2.20
C SER A 78 -4.65 13.25 -0.83
N MET A 79 -3.93 12.71 0.14
CA MET A 79 -4.44 12.46 1.49
C MET A 79 -3.72 13.34 2.50
N SER A 80 -4.47 13.86 3.46
CA SER A 80 -3.93 14.55 4.63
C SER A 80 -3.43 13.53 5.65
N GLU A 81 -2.22 13.74 6.19
CA GLU A 81 -1.71 12.91 7.29
C GLU A 81 -2.60 12.99 8.53
N VAL A 82 -3.24 14.15 8.77
CA VAL A 82 -4.18 14.33 9.89
C VAL A 82 -5.40 13.42 9.75
N ASP A 83 -5.93 13.28 8.54
CA ASP A 83 -7.06 12.38 8.29
C ASP A 83 -6.63 10.92 8.46
N VAL A 84 -5.43 10.57 7.97
CA VAL A 84 -4.86 9.23 8.14
C VAL A 84 -4.69 8.88 9.61
N GLU A 85 -4.11 9.78 10.41
CA GLU A 85 -3.96 9.62 11.86
C GLU A 85 -5.33 9.48 12.55
N THR A 86 -6.29 10.32 12.18
CA THR A 86 -7.65 10.31 12.74
C THR A 86 -8.36 8.99 12.48
N TYR A 87 -8.36 8.50 11.23
CA TYR A 87 -8.95 7.20 10.90
C TYR A 87 -8.17 6.03 11.48
N ALA A 88 -6.84 6.15 11.56
CA ALA A 88 -5.98 5.13 12.15
C ALA A 88 -6.33 4.85 13.63
N ALA A 89 -6.78 5.85 14.37
CA ALA A 89 -7.14 5.72 15.78
C ALA A 89 -8.51 5.09 16.03
N GLN A 90 -9.37 4.95 15.02
CA GLN A 90 -10.76 4.53 15.24
C GLN A 90 -10.87 3.03 15.54
N PRO A 91 -11.66 2.62 16.55
CA PRO A 91 -11.71 1.22 17.01
C PRO A 91 -12.37 0.25 16.02
N TRP A 92 -13.08 0.77 15.02
CA TRP A 92 -13.71 -0.01 13.93
C TRP A 92 -12.88 -0.06 12.65
N VAL A 93 -11.73 0.63 12.57
CA VAL A 93 -10.88 0.62 11.38
C VAL A 93 -9.90 -0.54 11.44
N MET A 94 -9.98 -1.43 10.45
CA MET A 94 -9.03 -2.52 10.25
C MET A 94 -7.82 -2.02 9.46
N THR A 95 -6.64 -2.54 9.80
CA THR A 95 -5.42 -2.26 9.05
C THR A 95 -5.30 -3.24 7.87
N ALA A 96 -5.16 -2.69 6.66
CA ALA A 96 -4.93 -3.46 5.44
C ALA A 96 -3.85 -2.78 4.60
N SER A 97 -2.99 -3.57 3.94
CA SER A 97 -1.91 -3.02 3.12
C SER A 97 -2.42 -2.39 1.83
N ASP A 98 -3.52 -2.91 1.26
CA ASP A 98 -3.92 -2.66 -0.13
C ASP A 98 -2.74 -2.90 -1.12
N GLY A 99 -1.82 -3.78 -0.71
CA GLY A 99 -0.72 -4.27 -1.51
C GLY A 99 -1.12 -5.55 -2.25
N GLY A 100 -0.65 -5.69 -3.49
CA GLY A 100 -0.66 -6.96 -4.21
C GLY A 100 0.61 -7.77 -3.96
N LEU A 101 0.78 -8.84 -4.72
CA LEU A 101 2.04 -9.58 -4.77
C LEU A 101 3.04 -8.77 -5.62
N ALA A 102 4.22 -8.51 -5.07
CA ALA A 102 5.27 -7.77 -5.73
C ALA A 102 6.62 -8.41 -5.44
N LEU A 103 7.38 -8.64 -6.49
CA LEU A 103 8.75 -9.14 -6.46
C LEU A 103 9.71 -8.00 -6.85
N PRO A 104 10.98 -8.03 -6.43
CA PRO A 104 11.94 -6.98 -6.76
C PRO A 104 12.03 -6.65 -8.26
N GLU A 105 11.83 -7.64 -9.13
CA GLU A 105 11.80 -7.50 -10.58
C GLU A 105 10.58 -6.74 -11.13
N ASP A 106 9.50 -6.56 -10.34
CA ASP A 106 8.30 -5.82 -10.75
C ASP A 106 8.52 -4.30 -10.79
N GLY A 107 9.67 -3.82 -10.30
CA GLY A 107 10.11 -2.44 -10.39
C GLY A 107 9.41 -1.52 -9.38
N PHE A 108 8.64 -0.52 -9.84
CA PHE A 108 8.04 0.45 -8.93
C PHE A 108 6.67 0.00 -8.42
N VAL A 109 6.60 -0.35 -7.13
CA VAL A 109 5.35 -0.58 -6.38
C VAL A 109 5.13 0.47 -5.28
N HIS A 110 4.00 0.39 -4.57
CA HIS A 110 3.73 1.27 -3.44
C HIS A 110 4.40 0.73 -2.17
N ALA A 111 5.05 1.59 -1.36
CA ALA A 111 5.74 1.18 -0.13
C ALA A 111 4.87 0.40 0.86
N ARG A 112 3.55 0.65 0.83
CA ARG A 112 2.52 -0.10 1.57
C ARG A 112 2.55 -1.62 1.37
N PHE A 113 3.14 -2.12 0.29
CA PHE A 113 3.29 -3.55 0.04
C PHE A 113 4.20 -4.22 1.08
N TYR A 114 5.15 -3.47 1.64
CA TYR A 114 6.17 -3.98 2.56
C TYR A 114 6.08 -3.36 3.97
N GLY A 115 5.56 -2.12 4.08
CA GLY A 115 5.68 -1.33 5.30
C GLY A 115 4.43 -1.19 6.17
N THR A 116 3.23 -1.59 5.72
CA THR A 116 1.98 -1.15 6.35
C THR A 116 1.86 -1.49 7.83
N PHE A 117 2.06 -2.74 8.22
CA PHE A 117 1.84 -3.18 9.60
C PHE A 117 2.91 -2.63 10.57
N PRO A 118 4.23 -2.72 10.27
CA PRO A 118 5.27 -2.05 11.06
C PRO A 118 5.05 -0.54 11.19
N ARG A 119 4.66 0.14 10.11
CA ARG A 119 4.38 1.59 10.13
C ARG A 119 3.25 1.94 11.09
N LYS A 120 2.19 1.12 11.13
CA LYS A 120 1.08 1.31 12.08
C LYS A 120 1.54 1.26 13.52
N ILE A 121 2.40 0.31 13.85
CA ILE A 121 2.94 0.15 15.20
C ILE A 121 3.93 1.26 15.52
N LYS A 122 4.98 1.42 14.71
CA LYS A 122 6.07 2.38 14.98
C LYS A 122 5.60 3.83 14.88
N LYS A 123 5.10 4.24 13.72
CA LYS A 123 4.76 5.64 13.47
C LYS A 123 3.51 6.05 14.23
N TYR A 124 2.41 5.31 14.09
CA TYR A 124 1.12 5.77 14.61
C TYR A 124 0.93 5.45 16.10
N ALA A 125 1.30 4.25 16.55
CA ALA A 125 1.12 3.90 17.97
C ALA A 125 2.26 4.42 18.86
N MET A 126 3.53 4.22 18.48
CA MET A 126 4.66 4.57 19.35
C MET A 126 5.11 6.03 19.22
N GLU A 127 5.38 6.51 18.00
CA GLU A 127 5.94 7.86 17.79
C GLU A 127 4.87 8.95 17.92
N LYS A 128 3.70 8.75 17.30
CA LYS A 128 2.60 9.71 17.30
C LYS A 128 1.66 9.55 18.49
N GLY A 129 1.55 8.36 19.06
CA GLY A 129 0.67 8.10 20.19
C GLY A 129 -0.82 8.29 19.89
N VAL A 130 -1.24 8.20 18.62
CA VAL A 130 -2.66 8.40 18.26
C VAL A 130 -3.53 7.18 18.58
N LEU A 131 -2.90 6.04 18.88
CA LEU A 131 -3.51 4.83 19.41
C LEU A 131 -2.48 4.03 20.24
N SER A 132 -2.95 3.06 21.03
CA SER A 132 -2.06 2.15 21.75
C SER A 132 -1.44 1.09 20.82
N VAL A 133 -0.34 0.44 21.25
CA VAL A 133 0.26 -0.68 20.49
C VAL A 133 -0.72 -1.86 20.45
N GLU A 134 -1.45 -2.08 21.53
CA GLU A 134 -2.49 -3.08 21.67
C GLU A 134 -3.63 -2.85 20.68
N ASP A 135 -4.09 -1.60 20.52
CA ASP A 135 -5.11 -1.25 19.53
C ASP A 135 -4.59 -1.39 18.11
N ALA A 136 -3.32 -1.05 17.87
CA ALA A 136 -2.68 -1.31 16.58
C ALA A 136 -2.69 -2.80 16.26
N VAL A 137 -2.23 -3.66 17.18
CA VAL A 137 -2.25 -5.13 17.03
C VAL A 137 -3.67 -5.65 16.84
N ARG A 138 -4.64 -5.18 17.64
CA ARG A 138 -6.06 -5.54 17.52
C ARG A 138 -6.60 -5.24 16.14
N SER A 139 -6.28 -4.07 15.57
CA SER A 139 -6.75 -3.62 14.24
C SER A 139 -6.28 -4.51 13.09
N MET A 140 -5.22 -5.31 13.29
CA MET A 140 -4.63 -6.22 12.30
C MET A 140 -4.73 -7.71 12.67
N THR A 141 -5.44 -8.05 13.76
CA THR A 141 -5.58 -9.43 14.26
C THR A 141 -7.03 -9.80 14.60
N SER A 142 -7.47 -9.51 15.82
CA SER A 142 -8.79 -9.93 16.33
C SER A 142 -9.94 -9.19 15.69
N LEU A 143 -9.77 -7.91 15.33
CA LEU A 143 -10.81 -7.14 14.63
C LEU A 143 -11.13 -7.73 13.24
N PRO A 144 -10.15 -7.96 12.33
CA PRO A 144 -10.44 -8.63 11.06
C PRO A 144 -10.90 -10.08 11.22
N ALA A 145 -10.36 -10.83 12.19
CA ALA A 145 -10.87 -12.18 12.47
C ALA A 145 -12.36 -12.16 12.85
N MET A 146 -12.78 -11.22 13.71
CA MET A 146 -14.17 -11.05 14.10
C MET A 146 -15.06 -10.65 12.91
N VAL A 147 -14.65 -9.65 12.11
CA VAL A 147 -15.43 -9.17 10.95
C VAL A 147 -15.59 -10.26 9.89
N LEU A 148 -14.57 -11.10 9.69
CA LEU A 148 -14.59 -12.20 8.72
C LEU A 148 -15.18 -13.51 9.30
N GLY A 149 -15.57 -13.54 10.58
CA GLY A 149 -16.15 -14.72 11.22
C GLY A 149 -15.15 -15.86 11.51
N LEU A 150 -13.86 -15.56 11.64
CA LEU A 150 -12.80 -16.52 11.94
C LEU A 150 -12.73 -16.80 13.44
N LYS A 151 -13.39 -17.86 13.90
CA LYS A 151 -13.53 -18.20 15.33
C LYS A 151 -12.25 -18.74 15.99
N ASP A 152 -11.32 -19.28 15.19
CA ASP A 152 -10.11 -19.97 15.63
C ASP A 152 -8.81 -19.19 15.36
N ARG A 153 -8.90 -17.88 15.04
CA ARG A 153 -7.74 -17.03 14.66
C ARG A 153 -7.85 -15.62 15.23
N GLY A 154 -6.77 -14.85 15.10
CA GLY A 154 -6.71 -13.44 15.48
C GLY A 154 -6.55 -13.15 16.97
N LEU A 155 -6.53 -14.17 17.82
CA LEU A 155 -6.28 -14.08 19.26
C LEU A 155 -5.27 -15.15 19.68
N VAL A 156 -4.37 -14.79 20.60
CA VAL A 156 -3.49 -15.75 21.29
C VAL A 156 -4.31 -16.40 22.42
N ARG A 157 -4.85 -17.58 22.13
CA ARG A 157 -5.72 -18.34 23.03
C ARG A 157 -5.57 -19.83 22.76
N GLU A 158 -5.67 -20.65 23.80
CA GLU A 158 -5.72 -22.11 23.65
C GLU A 158 -6.84 -22.53 22.67
N GLY A 159 -6.54 -23.54 21.84
CA GLY A 159 -7.44 -24.04 20.80
C GLY A 159 -7.45 -23.23 19.50
N ASN A 160 -6.92 -22.00 19.48
CA ASN A 160 -6.75 -21.25 18.23
C ASN A 160 -5.56 -21.77 17.40
N VAL A 161 -5.60 -21.52 16.10
CA VAL A 161 -4.47 -21.80 15.22
C VAL A 161 -3.28 -20.92 15.61
N ALA A 162 -2.09 -21.53 15.67
CA ALA A 162 -0.83 -20.85 15.99
C ALA A 162 -0.32 -20.00 14.81
N ASP A 163 -1.08 -18.97 14.45
CA ASP A 163 -0.60 -17.85 13.65
C ASP A 163 -0.06 -16.77 14.59
N LEU A 164 1.26 -16.68 14.70
CA LEU A 164 1.92 -15.85 15.71
C LEU A 164 3.01 -15.02 15.06
N VAL A 165 3.21 -13.82 15.60
CA VAL A 165 4.33 -12.93 15.25
C VAL A 165 5.07 -12.60 16.54
N ILE A 166 6.38 -12.78 16.53
CA ILE A 166 7.29 -12.29 17.57
C ILE A 166 8.06 -11.15 16.95
N MET A 167 7.94 -9.97 17.55
CA MET A 167 8.52 -8.73 17.05
C MET A 167 9.25 -7.98 18.16
N ASP A 168 10.39 -7.39 17.80
CA ASP A 168 11.17 -6.50 18.65
C ASP A 168 10.64 -5.07 18.51
N LEU A 169 9.97 -4.57 19.54
CA LEU A 169 9.38 -3.23 19.54
C LEU A 169 10.43 -2.11 19.52
N GLU A 170 11.66 -2.35 19.97
CA GLU A 170 12.72 -1.35 19.88
C GLU A 170 13.19 -1.18 18.44
N LYS A 171 13.23 -2.29 17.68
CA LYS A 171 13.71 -2.32 16.28
C LYS A 171 12.61 -2.18 15.23
N ILE A 172 11.34 -2.32 15.58
CA ILE A 172 10.26 -2.36 14.59
C ILE A 172 10.19 -1.08 13.75
N ARG A 173 10.28 -1.25 12.43
CA ARG A 173 10.29 -0.12 11.49
C ARG A 173 9.91 -0.54 10.07
N ASP A 174 9.12 0.29 9.38
CA ASP A 174 8.99 0.24 7.93
C ASP A 174 10.18 0.92 7.23
N THR A 175 10.84 0.19 6.34
CA THR A 175 12.02 0.64 5.60
C THR A 175 11.70 1.00 4.14
N ALA A 176 10.59 0.48 3.61
CA ALA A 176 10.14 0.74 2.26
C ALA A 176 9.81 2.23 2.03
N THR A 177 10.42 2.82 1.02
CA THR A 177 10.18 4.21 0.64
C THR A 177 9.44 4.30 -0.69
N PHE A 178 9.05 5.51 -1.10
CA PHE A 178 8.37 5.70 -2.38
C PHE A 178 9.26 5.35 -3.59
N PHE A 179 10.57 5.53 -3.46
CA PHE A 179 11.55 5.29 -4.52
C PHE A 179 12.26 3.94 -4.38
N GLU A 180 12.32 3.39 -3.17
CA GLU A 180 12.88 2.07 -2.87
C GLU A 180 11.83 1.24 -2.12
N PRO A 181 10.79 0.74 -2.81
CA PRO A 181 9.65 0.14 -2.14
C PRO A 181 9.88 -1.32 -1.71
N HIS A 182 10.86 -2.02 -2.30
CA HIS A 182 11.13 -3.44 -2.05
C HIS A 182 12.11 -3.65 -0.88
N GLN A 183 11.81 -3.04 0.27
CA GLN A 183 12.62 -3.17 1.48
C GLN A 183 11.81 -3.88 2.56
N TYR A 184 12.35 -4.97 3.10
CA TYR A 184 11.72 -5.68 4.21
C TYR A 184 11.79 -4.86 5.50
N PRO A 185 10.73 -4.90 6.32
CA PRO A 185 10.73 -4.18 7.58
C PRO A 185 11.68 -4.80 8.60
N GLU A 186 12.12 -4.00 9.56
CA GLU A 186 12.96 -4.42 10.67
C GLU A 186 12.09 -4.83 11.87
N GLY A 187 12.69 -5.62 12.79
CA GLY A 187 12.06 -6.03 14.05
C GLY A 187 11.05 -7.18 13.94
N MET A 188 10.83 -7.76 12.77
CA MET A 188 10.00 -8.96 12.60
C MET A 188 10.85 -10.23 12.76
N GLU A 189 11.02 -10.71 14.00
CA GLU A 189 11.96 -11.79 14.30
C GLU A 189 11.44 -13.17 13.89
N TYR A 190 10.20 -13.48 14.24
CA TYR A 190 9.60 -14.77 13.92
C TYR A 190 8.16 -14.60 13.48
N VAL A 191 7.79 -15.35 12.45
CA VAL A 191 6.40 -15.45 11.98
C VAL A 191 6.07 -16.91 11.83
N LEU A 192 5.00 -17.32 12.49
CA LEU A 192 4.46 -18.66 12.43
C LEU A 192 3.11 -18.61 11.72
N VAL A 193 2.90 -19.54 10.81
CA VAL A 193 1.60 -19.78 10.18
C VAL A 193 1.23 -21.22 10.45
N SER A 194 0.09 -21.42 11.12
CA SER A 194 -0.36 -22.75 11.56
C SER A 194 0.73 -23.54 12.32
N GLY A 195 1.48 -22.85 13.18
CA GLY A 195 2.51 -23.43 14.04
C GLY A 195 3.86 -23.73 13.37
N LYS A 196 4.05 -23.38 12.09
CA LYS A 196 5.34 -23.54 11.39
C LYS A 196 5.97 -22.19 11.12
N PHE A 197 7.28 -22.07 11.37
CA PHE A 197 8.05 -20.88 11.03
C PHE A 197 8.04 -20.64 9.51
N VAL A 198 7.51 -19.49 9.11
CA VAL A 198 7.64 -18.94 7.75
C VAL A 198 8.70 -17.84 7.70
N ILE A 199 8.95 -17.18 8.84
CA ILE A 199 10.12 -16.34 9.11
C ILE A 199 10.79 -16.87 10.38
N ASP A 200 12.10 -17.13 10.32
CA ASP A 200 12.95 -17.55 11.45
C ASP A 200 14.16 -16.61 11.56
N LYS A 201 14.28 -15.91 12.70
CA LYS A 201 15.31 -14.88 12.95
C LYS A 201 15.40 -13.84 11.82
N GLY A 202 14.24 -13.36 11.37
CA GLY A 202 14.13 -12.38 10.28
C GLY A 202 14.31 -12.93 8.86
N ASN A 203 14.60 -14.23 8.70
CA ASN A 203 14.83 -14.84 7.39
C ASN A 203 13.63 -15.69 6.93
N PRO A 204 13.17 -15.54 5.67
CA PRO A 204 12.16 -16.43 5.11
C PRO A 204 12.63 -17.89 5.06
N THR A 205 11.79 -18.81 5.51
CA THR A 205 12.12 -20.25 5.53
C THR A 205 11.74 -20.99 4.25
N GLY A 206 10.89 -20.37 3.41
CA GLY A 206 10.28 -21.01 2.23
C GLY A 206 9.13 -21.95 2.56
N ALA A 207 8.77 -22.13 3.84
CA ALA A 207 7.62 -22.94 4.22
C ALA A 207 6.30 -22.26 3.79
N LEU A 208 5.40 -23.03 3.19
CA LEU A 208 4.07 -22.58 2.77
C LEU A 208 2.95 -23.34 3.51
N PRO A 209 2.86 -23.25 4.85
CA PRO A 209 1.90 -24.02 5.66
C PRO A 209 0.47 -23.46 5.62
N GLY A 210 0.24 -22.39 4.85
CA GLY A 210 -1.05 -21.74 4.71
C GLY A 210 -2.14 -22.71 4.26
N ARG A 211 -3.36 -22.47 4.75
CA ARG A 211 -4.55 -23.25 4.36
C ARG A 211 -5.59 -22.30 3.81
N ILE A 212 -6.37 -22.79 2.85
CA ILE A 212 -7.55 -22.09 2.35
C ILE A 212 -8.50 -21.88 3.53
N ILE A 213 -8.90 -20.64 3.75
CA ILE A 213 -9.94 -20.30 4.70
C ILE A 213 -11.27 -20.42 3.96
N THR A 214 -12.00 -21.50 4.22
CA THR A 214 -13.36 -21.70 3.71
C THR A 214 -14.33 -21.06 4.68
N THR A 215 -14.75 -19.84 4.41
CA THR A 215 -15.94 -19.27 5.02
C THR A 215 -17.16 -19.90 4.34
N TRP A 216 -18.19 -20.26 5.10
CA TRP A 216 -19.63 -20.33 4.71
C TRP A 216 -20.45 -21.48 5.32
N ARG A 217 -19.93 -22.66 5.73
CA ARG A 217 -20.84 -23.73 6.24
C ARG A 217 -20.37 -24.70 7.35
N GLU A 218 -19.11 -24.82 7.73
CA GLU A 218 -18.69 -26.02 8.51
C GLU A 218 -17.81 -25.77 9.75
N ARG A 219 -18.07 -24.70 10.53
CA ARG A 219 -17.41 -24.50 11.85
C ARG A 219 -18.30 -23.91 12.94
#